data_AF-A0A6I1ZPL1-F1
#
_entry.id   AF-A0A6I1ZPL1-F1
#
_cell.length_a   1.000
_cell.length_b   1.000
_cell.length_c   1.000
_cell.angle_alpha   90.00
_cell.angle_beta   90.00
_cell.angle_gamma   90.00
#
_symmetry.space_group_name_H-M   'P 1'
#
loop_
_entity.id
_entity.type
_entity.pdbx_description
1 polymer ?
#
loop_
_entity_poly.entity_id
_entity_poly.type
_entity_poly.pdbx_seq_one_letter_code
_entity_poly.pdbx_strand_id
1 'polypeptide(L)'
;MADTTVKVDSETRDRFAAVAAARGQSVRAYLAELAIEEENQIKLSKATAVFREIIARPGLAEAFDEAFPDDAPARRNTAGRAA
;
A
#
# COMPACT_ATOMS: atom_id res chain seq x y z
N MET A 1 -21.90 -18.24 0.54
CA MET A 1 -21.50 -17.30 1.62
C MET A 1 -22.76 -16.92 2.37
N ALA A 2 -22.72 -16.92 3.70
CA ALA A 2 -23.85 -16.50 4.52
C ALA A 2 -23.89 -14.98 4.62
N ASP A 3 -25.08 -14.41 4.52
CA ASP A 3 -25.28 -12.98 4.71
C ASP A 3 -25.29 -12.66 6.20
N THR A 4 -24.62 -11.58 6.57
CA THR A 4 -24.58 -11.07 7.94
C THR A 4 -25.01 -9.62 7.98
N THR A 5 -25.46 -9.14 9.14
CA THR A 5 -25.90 -7.76 9.33
C THR A 5 -25.00 -7.09 10.37
N VAL A 6 -24.51 -5.90 10.03
CA VAL A 6 -23.71 -5.05 10.92
C VAL A 6 -24.54 -3.82 11.29
N LYS A 7 -24.51 -3.45 12.57
CA LYS A 7 -25.16 -2.21 13.03
C LYS A 7 -24.27 -1.02 12.69
N VAL A 8 -24.84 -0.06 11.98
CA VAL A 8 -24.27 1.27 11.71
C VAL A 8 -25.34 2.31 11.99
N ASP A 9 -24.95 3.54 12.29
CA ASP A 9 -25.90 4.64 12.36
C ASP A 9 -26.53 4.92 10.99
N SER A 10 -27.71 5.55 10.98
CA SER A 10 -28.46 5.81 9.76
C SER A 10 -27.71 6.73 8.79
N GLU A 11 -26.95 7.68 9.31
CA GLU A 11 -26.20 8.62 8.48
C GLU A 11 -25.08 7.91 7.71
N THR A 12 -24.32 7.04 8.37
CA THR A 12 -23.29 6.20 7.75
C THR A 12 -23.88 5.26 6.71
N ARG A 13 -25.01 4.62 7.01
CA ARG A 13 -25.74 3.80 6.02
C ARG A 13 -26.10 4.62 4.78
N ASP A 14 -26.64 5.82 4.96
CA ASP A 14 -27.11 6.67 3.86
C ASP A 14 -25.94 7.18 3.00
N ARG A 15 -24.79 7.49 3.63
CA ARG A 15 -23.54 7.80 2.94
C ARG A 15 -23.10 6.63 2.05
N PHE A 16 -23.07 5.41 2.57
CA PHE A 16 -22.72 4.22 1.77
C PHE A 16 -23.72 3.96 0.64
N ALA A 17 -25.01 4.14 0.89
CA ALA A 17 -26.05 4.01 -0.13
C ALA A 17 -25.86 5.02 -1.27
N ALA A 18 -25.58 6.28 -0.95
CA ALA A 18 -25.33 7.32 -1.94
C ALA A 18 -24.09 7.02 -2.80
N VAL A 19 -23.00 6.58 -2.19
CA VAL A 19 -21.76 6.21 -2.91
C VAL A 19 -21.97 4.99 -3.79
N ALA A 20 -22.60 3.94 -3.28
CA ALA A 20 -22.90 2.75 -4.06
C ALA A 20 -23.80 3.07 -5.27
N ALA A 21 -24.84 3.89 -5.07
CA ALA A 21 -25.72 4.34 -6.15
C ALA A 21 -24.97 5.14 -7.22
N ALA A 22 -24.08 6.07 -6.82
CA ALA A 22 -23.24 6.84 -7.74
C ALA A 22 -22.30 5.95 -8.57
N ARG A 23 -21.92 4.77 -8.06
CA ARG A 23 -21.11 3.77 -8.74
C ARG A 23 -21.93 2.72 -9.50
N GLY A 24 -23.26 2.80 -9.48
CA GLY A 24 -24.13 1.79 -10.10
C GLY A 24 -24.08 0.43 -9.41
N GLN A 25 -23.72 0.39 -8.12
CA GLN A 25 -23.52 -0.82 -7.33
C GLN A 25 -24.58 -0.94 -6.22
N SER A 26 -24.78 -2.17 -5.74
CA SER A 26 -25.46 -2.38 -4.46
C SER A 26 -24.52 -2.00 -3.30
N VAL A 27 -25.09 -1.60 -2.15
CA VAL A 27 -24.30 -1.34 -0.93
C VAL A 27 -23.45 -2.56 -0.54
N ARG A 28 -23.98 -3.77 -0.70
CA ARG A 28 -23.26 -5.02 -0.46
C ARG A 28 -22.01 -5.13 -1.35
N ALA A 29 -22.17 -4.93 -2.65
CA ALA A 29 -21.06 -5.03 -3.60
C ALA A 29 -20.00 -3.97 -3.31
N TYR A 30 -20.44 -2.74 -3.05
CA TYR A 30 -19.56 -1.64 -2.67
C TYR A 30 -18.76 -1.95 -1.38
N LEU A 31 -19.41 -2.46 -0.33
CA LEU A 31 -18.72 -2.81 0.91
C LEU A 31 -17.75 -3.99 0.75
N ALA A 32 -18.08 -4.97 -0.10
CA ALA A 32 -17.18 -6.08 -0.40
C ALA A 32 -15.91 -5.61 -1.13
N GLU A 33 -16.04 -4.71 -2.11
CA GLU A 33 -14.91 -4.10 -2.80
C GLU A 33 -14.08 -3.23 -1.87
N LEU A 34 -14.74 -2.40 -1.05
CA LEU A 34 -14.08 -1.54 -0.07
C LEU A 34 -13.24 -2.37 0.92
N ALA A 35 -13.77 -3.52 1.38
CA ALA A 35 -13.02 -4.40 2.29
C ALA A 35 -11.73 -4.93 1.66
N ILE A 36 -11.76 -5.31 0.38
CA ILE A 36 -10.57 -5.78 -0.35
C ILE A 36 -9.56 -4.64 -0.51
N GLU A 37 -10.03 -3.44 -0.84
CA GLU A 37 -9.16 -2.27 -1.00
C GLU A 37 -8.45 -1.92 0.31
N GLU A 38 -9.19 -1.84 1.42
CA GLU A 38 -8.63 -1.56 2.75
C GLU A 38 -7.65 -2.64 3.22
N GLU A 39 -7.96 -3.92 3.00
CA GLU A 39 -7.05 -5.02 3.32
C GLU A 39 -5.73 -4.89 2.55
N ASN A 40 -5.80 -4.51 1.27
CA ASN A 40 -4.63 -4.28 0.44
C ASN A 40 -3.82 -3.08 0.92
N GLN A 41 -4.46 -1.97 1.31
CA GLN A 41 -3.76 -0.80 1.86
C GLN A 41 -3.02 -1.13 3.16
N ILE A 42 -3.63 -1.90 4.06
CA ILE A 42 -2.98 -2.37 5.30
C ILE A 42 -1.75 -3.22 4.98
N LYS A 43 -1.89 -4.19 4.06
CA LYS A 43 -0.77 -5.05 3.64
C LYS A 43 0.37 -4.24 3.00
N LEU A 44 0.05 -3.30 2.12
CA LEU A 44 1.02 -2.43 1.46
C LEU A 44 1.74 -1.52 2.43
N SER A 45 1.02 -0.94 3.40
CA SER A 45 1.61 -0.10 4.45
C SER A 45 2.63 -0.90 5.27
N LYS A 46 2.26 -2.11 5.70
CA LYS A 46 3.17 -3.00 6.44
C LYS A 46 4.40 -3.40 5.61
N ALA A 47 4.20 -3.81 4.36
CA ALA A 47 5.28 -4.19 3.46
C ALA A 47 6.25 -3.02 3.22
N THR A 48 5.72 -1.81 3.02
CA THR A 48 6.50 -0.59 2.82
C THR A 48 7.32 -0.25 4.06
N ALA A 49 6.75 -0.38 5.27
CA ALA A 49 7.47 -0.14 6.51
C ALA A 49 8.66 -1.12 6.68
N VAL A 50 8.43 -2.42 6.45
CA VAL A 50 9.48 -3.44 6.53
C VAL A 50 10.55 -3.22 5.46
N PHE A 51 10.15 -2.91 4.23
CA PHE A 51 11.09 -2.61 3.16
C PHE A 51 12.00 -1.43 3.52
N ARG A 52 11.41 -0.32 4.01
CA ARG A 52 12.16 0.85 4.48
C ARG A 52 13.12 0.51 5.60
N GLU A 53 12.70 -0.31 6.55
CA GLU A 53 13.57 -0.77 7.64
C GLU A 53 14.77 -1.57 7.11
N ILE A 54 14.54 -2.51 6.19
CA ILE A 54 15.58 -3.38 5.64
C ILE A 54 16.60 -2.57 4.84
N ILE A 55 16.16 -1.70 3.92
CA ILE A 55 17.08 -0.91 3.08
C ILE A 55 17.82 0.17 3.88
N ALA A 56 17.33 0.56 5.06
CA ALA A 56 18.02 1.48 5.94
C ALA A 56 19.13 0.80 6.77
N ARG A 57 19.24 -0.54 6.73
CA ARG A 57 20.29 -1.27 7.45
C ARG A 57 21.65 -0.95 6.82
N PRO A 58 22.63 -0.46 7.60
CA PRO A 58 23.97 -0.24 7.11
C PRO A 58 24.57 -1.52 6.51
N GLY A 59 25.27 -1.40 5.37
CA GLY A 59 25.93 -2.53 4.73
C GLY A 59 25.03 -3.39 3.83
N LEU A 60 23.72 -3.21 3.86
CA LEU A 60 22.80 -4.01 3.04
C LEU A 60 22.87 -3.62 1.56
N ALA A 61 22.96 -2.33 1.26
CA ALA A 61 23.09 -1.84 -0.11
C ALA A 61 24.44 -2.28 -0.71
N GLU A 62 25.52 -2.17 0.06
CA GLU A 62 26.86 -2.58 -0.35
C GLU A 62 26.94 -4.10 -0.59
N ALA A 63 26.34 -4.91 0.29
CA ALA A 63 26.29 -6.36 0.11
C ALA A 63 25.40 -6.77 -1.09
N PHE A 64 24.34 -6.01 -1.38
CA PHE A 64 23.51 -6.24 -2.56
C PHE A 64 24.29 -5.91 -3.84
N ASP A 65 24.97 -4.76 -3.90
CA ASP A 65 25.79 -4.37 -5.04
C ASP A 65 26.93 -5.38 -5.28
N GLU A 66 27.50 -5.98 -4.23
CA GLU A 66 28.51 -7.05 -4.34
C GLU A 66 27.92 -8.35 -4.92
N ALA A 67 26.70 -8.72 -4.51
CA ALA A 67 26.03 -9.94 -4.96
C ALA A 67 25.44 -9.81 -6.38
N PHE A 68 25.06 -8.59 -6.79
CA PHE A 68 24.42 -8.29 -8.07
C PHE A 68 25.15 -7.13 -8.79
N PRO A 69 26.42 -7.34 -9.22
CA PRO A 69 27.26 -6.26 -9.72
C PRO A 69 26.75 -5.63 -11.03
N ASP A 70 25.99 -6.37 -11.84
CA ASP A 70 25.41 -5.86 -13.09
C ASP A 70 24.13 -5.03 -12.87
N ASP A 71 23.49 -5.15 -11.70
CA ASP A 71 22.28 -4.41 -11.31
C ASP A 71 22.60 -3.19 -10.42
N ALA A 72 23.85 -3.06 -9.97
CA ALA A 72 24.29 -1.98 -9.10
C ALA A 72 24.19 -0.62 -9.84
N PRO A 73 23.51 0.38 -9.26
CA PRO A 73 23.39 1.69 -9.90
C PRO A 73 24.77 2.34 -10.06
N ALA A 74 24.99 2.98 -11.21
CA ALA A 74 26.25 3.70 -11.47
C ALA A 74 26.54 4.67 -10.30
N ARG A 75 27.65 4.43 -9.59
CA ARG A 75 28.04 5.28 -8.46
C ARG A 75 28.14 6.71 -8.95
N ARG A 76 27.29 7.60 -8.41
CA ARG A 76 27.37 9.03 -8.68
C ARG A 76 28.73 9.51 -8.19
N ASN A 77 29.65 9.75 -9.11
CA ASN A 77 30.95 10.33 -8.81
C ASN A 77 30.73 11.65 -8.07
N THR A 78 31.07 11.69 -6.78
CA THR A 78 31.03 12.90 -5.94
C THR A 78 32.09 13.94 -6.33
N ALA A 79 32.82 13.73 -7.43
CA ALA A 79 33.88 14.59 -7.94
C ALA A 79 33.40 15.88 -8.64
N GLY A 80 32.14 16.29 -8.46
CA GLY A 80 31.53 17.43 -9.17
C GLY A 80 31.07 18.59 -8.28
N ARG A 81 31.36 18.59 -6.98
CA ARG A 81 31.04 19.72 -6.09
C ARG A 81 32.28 20.16 -5.31
N ALA A 82 33.26 20.68 -6.05
CA ALA A 82 34.26 21.59 -5.50
C ALA A 82 33.82 23.02 -5.85
N ALA A 83 33.98 23.90 -4.87
CA ALA A 83 33.55 25.30 -4.81
C ALA A 83 34.16 26.20 -5.89
#